data_AF-A0A5J5TDZ0-F1
#
_entry.id   AF-A0A5J5TDZ0-F1
#
_cell.length_a   1.000
_cell.length_b   1.000
_cell.length_c   1.000
_cell.angle_alpha   90.00
_cell.angle_beta   90.00
_cell.angle_gamma   90.00
#
_symmetry.space_group_name_H-M   'P 1'
#
loop_
_entity.id
_entity.type
_entity.pdbx_description
1 polymer ?
#
loop_
_entity_poly.entity_id
_entity_poly.type
_entity_poly.pdbx_seq_one_letter_code
_entity_poly.pdbx_strand_id
1 'polypeptide(L)'
;MATINDIPDVILSNIFASISDTRTRNSLSLVSRKFMLLDRATRVSLTLRGNARDLFMIPTCFRSVTDLDLSFLSPWGHSLLSSPFSDTDPQLLAHRLRRAFPAVTSLTVYARSPLTIEILVQQWPGLKRVKLVRWHQRLASWPIGEDFVCLLEQCENLNWLDLSTFYYWTEDLPPVLQACPKVHWVRRR
;
A
#
# COMPACT_ATOMS: atom_id res chain seq x y z
N MET A 1 39.26 -15.99 -12.41
CA MET A 1 37.94 -16.58 -12.13
C MET A 1 36.92 -15.47 -12.18
N ALA A 2 35.87 -15.59 -13.00
CA ALA A 2 34.79 -14.60 -13.04
C ALA A 2 33.87 -14.82 -11.83
N THR A 3 33.60 -13.74 -11.10
CA THR A 3 32.66 -13.70 -9.98
C THR A 3 31.33 -13.12 -10.44
N ILE A 4 30.26 -13.36 -9.68
CA ILE A 4 28.94 -12.78 -9.97
C ILE A 4 28.95 -11.24 -10.02
N ASN A 5 29.93 -10.59 -9.37
CA ASN A 5 30.06 -9.14 -9.35
C ASN A 5 30.59 -8.58 -10.68
N ASP A 6 31.25 -9.41 -11.49
CA ASP A 6 31.81 -9.02 -12.80
C ASP A 6 30.73 -8.99 -13.90
N ILE A 7 29.52 -9.45 -13.60
CA ILE A 7 28.36 -9.39 -14.50
C ILE A 7 27.87 -7.94 -14.59
N PRO A 8 27.50 -7.45 -15.80
CA PRO A 8 26.88 -6.15 -15.99
C PRO A 8 25.64 -5.94 -15.11
N ASP A 9 25.50 -4.73 -14.57
CA ASP A 9 24.43 -4.38 -13.62
C ASP A 9 23.02 -4.58 -14.18
N VAL A 10 22.85 -4.45 -15.50
CA VAL A 10 21.57 -4.71 -16.18
C VAL A 10 21.14 -6.18 -16.06
N ILE A 11 22.08 -7.11 -16.24
CA ILE A 11 21.79 -8.54 -16.13
C ILE A 11 21.51 -8.89 -14.67
N LEU A 12 22.30 -8.36 -13.73
CA LEU A 12 22.06 -8.54 -12.30
C LEU A 12 20.70 -7.96 -11.87
N SER A 13 20.31 -6.81 -12.40
CA SER A 13 18.99 -6.21 -12.14
C SER A 13 17.85 -7.12 -12.60
N ASN A 14 17.97 -7.72 -13.79
CA ASN A 14 16.97 -8.66 -14.31
C ASN A 14 16.89 -9.93 -13.45
N ILE A 15 18.03 -10.44 -12.99
CA ILE A 15 18.07 -11.57 -12.06
C ILE A 15 17.33 -11.19 -10.76
N PHE A 16 17.64 -10.05 -10.15
CA PHE A 16 16.99 -9.61 -8.91
C PHE A 16 15.49 -9.35 -9.06
N ALA A 17 15.07 -8.82 -10.21
CA ALA A 17 13.65 -8.59 -10.53
C ALA A 17 12.87 -9.90 -10.68
N SER A 18 13.53 -11.01 -11.07
CA SER A 18 12.89 -12.33 -11.17
C SER A 18 12.65 -13.02 -9.82
N ILE A 19 13.25 -12.53 -8.73
CA ILE A 19 13.15 -13.13 -7.40
C ILE A 19 11.95 -12.53 -6.67
N SER A 20 10.90 -13.32 -6.50
CA SER A 20 9.67 -12.90 -5.82
C SER A 20 9.70 -13.13 -4.31
N ASP A 21 10.46 -14.12 -3.83
CA ASP A 21 10.49 -14.45 -2.40
C ASP A 21 11.16 -13.35 -1.57
N THR A 22 10.42 -12.86 -0.56
CA THR A 22 10.86 -11.75 0.30
C THR A 22 12.05 -12.14 1.16
N ARG A 23 12.09 -13.38 1.66
CA ARG A 23 13.20 -13.84 2.53
C ARG A 23 14.50 -13.87 1.74
N THR A 24 14.47 -14.45 0.55
CA THR A 24 15.62 -14.51 -0.37
C THR A 24 16.12 -13.13 -0.74
N ARG A 25 15.21 -12.21 -1.08
CA ARG A 25 15.58 -10.82 -1.37
C ARG A 25 16.23 -10.10 -0.18
N ASN A 26 15.69 -10.29 1.02
CA ASN A 26 16.31 -9.76 2.23
C ASN A 26 17.73 -10.31 2.42
N SER A 27 17.94 -11.62 2.23
CA SER A 27 19.27 -12.22 2.30
C SER A 27 20.24 -11.68 1.24
N LEU A 28 19.78 -11.49 -0.01
CA LEU A 28 20.60 -10.89 -1.08
C LEU A 28 21.08 -9.49 -0.73
N SER A 29 20.21 -8.67 -0.15
CA SER A 29 20.56 -7.29 0.23
C SER A 29 21.68 -7.20 1.27
N LEU A 30 21.99 -8.30 1.98
CA LEU A 30 23.03 -8.38 2.99
C LEU A 30 24.38 -8.85 2.46
N VAL A 31 24.46 -9.32 1.21
CA VAL A 31 25.69 -9.87 0.62
C VAL A 31 26.74 -8.79 0.38
N SER A 32 26.33 -7.66 -0.20
CA SER A 32 27.23 -6.54 -0.52
C SER A 32 26.44 -5.25 -0.71
N ARG A 33 27.13 -4.10 -0.72
CA ARG A 33 26.51 -2.80 -1.05
C ARG A 33 25.89 -2.78 -2.45
N LYS A 34 26.55 -3.43 -3.43
CA LYS A 34 26.04 -3.58 -4.80
C LYS A 34 24.69 -4.30 -4.80
N PHE A 35 24.61 -5.43 -4.08
CA PHE A 35 23.40 -6.23 -4.00
C PHE A 35 22.29 -5.51 -3.22
N MET A 36 22.64 -4.79 -2.16
CA MET A 36 21.70 -3.93 -1.42
C MET A 36 21.04 -2.89 -2.31
N LEU A 37 21.83 -2.21 -3.17
CA LEU A 37 21.32 -1.18 -4.07
C LEU A 37 20.43 -1.78 -5.18
N LEU A 38 20.87 -2.89 -5.78
CA LEU A 38 20.10 -3.61 -6.78
C LEU A 38 18.78 -4.14 -6.20
N ASP A 39 18.79 -4.70 -4.99
CA ASP A 39 17.60 -5.12 -4.26
C ASP A 39 16.62 -3.94 -4.15
N ARG A 40 17.06 -2.82 -3.60
CA ARG A 40 16.22 -1.64 -3.41
C ARG A 40 15.66 -1.06 -4.71
N ALA A 41 16.45 -1.08 -5.78
CA ALA A 41 16.06 -0.58 -7.10
C ALA A 41 15.09 -1.51 -7.85
N THR A 42 15.04 -2.80 -7.52
CA THR A 42 14.25 -3.81 -8.25
C THR A 42 13.07 -4.37 -7.46
N ARG A 43 12.91 -4.01 -6.17
CA ARG A 43 11.79 -4.48 -5.35
C ARG A 43 10.47 -3.95 -5.91
N VAL A 44 9.55 -4.84 -6.29
CA VAL A 44 8.24 -4.48 -6.83
C VAL A 44 7.12 -4.57 -5.79
N SER A 45 7.22 -5.51 -4.83
CA SER A 45 6.26 -5.68 -3.74
C SER A 45 6.93 -5.56 -2.36
N LEU A 46 6.26 -4.89 -1.43
CA LEU A 46 6.74 -4.69 -0.06
C LEU A 46 5.57 -4.64 0.94
N THR A 47 5.63 -5.49 1.96
CA THR A 47 4.81 -5.36 3.17
C THR A 47 5.58 -4.58 4.22
N LEU A 48 5.07 -3.42 4.61
CA LEU A 48 5.69 -2.57 5.61
C LEU A 48 5.37 -3.11 7.01
N ARG A 49 6.42 -3.43 7.75
CA ARG A 49 6.33 -3.88 9.14
C ARG A 49 7.08 -2.91 10.04
N GLY A 50 6.50 -2.64 11.20
CA GLY A 50 7.04 -1.68 12.16
C GLY A 50 5.92 -0.92 12.87
N ASN A 51 6.31 0.00 13.74
CA ASN A 51 5.36 0.87 14.42
C ASN A 51 5.00 2.06 13.52
N ALA A 52 3.71 2.38 13.42
CA ALA A 52 3.20 3.54 12.70
C ALA A 52 3.81 4.86 13.20
N ARG A 53 4.18 4.92 14.49
CA ARG A 53 4.86 6.07 15.10
C ARG A 53 6.25 6.32 14.52
N ASP A 54 6.92 5.28 14.02
CA ASP A 54 8.30 5.38 13.51
C ASP A 54 8.36 5.59 12.00
N LEU A 55 7.20 5.76 11.34
CA LEU A 55 7.13 5.96 9.89
C LEU A 55 7.83 7.24 9.42
N PHE A 56 8.13 8.19 10.31
CA PHE A 56 8.98 9.33 9.98
C PHE A 56 10.42 8.94 9.60
N MET A 57 10.87 7.75 10.00
CA MET A 57 12.20 7.20 9.70
C MET A 57 12.25 6.35 8.44
N ILE A 58 11.14 6.25 7.69
CA ILE A 58 11.06 5.36 6.54
C ILE A 58 12.08 5.74 5.45
N PRO A 59 12.86 4.77 4.93
CA PRO A 59 13.86 5.07 3.92
C PRO A 59 13.22 5.32 2.55
N THR A 60 13.80 6.24 1.76
CA THR A 60 13.30 6.65 0.44
C THR A 60 13.95 5.89 -0.73
N CYS A 61 14.42 4.67 -0.47
CA CYS A 61 15.25 3.90 -1.39
C CYS A 61 14.48 2.90 -2.28
N PHE A 62 13.18 2.69 -2.05
CA PHE A 62 12.37 1.68 -2.75
C PHE A 62 11.49 2.30 -3.84
N ARG A 63 12.12 2.84 -4.88
CA ARG A 63 11.41 3.61 -5.92
C ARG A 63 10.55 2.78 -6.86
N SER A 64 10.87 1.50 -7.03
CA SER A 64 10.19 0.60 -7.96
C SER A 64 9.05 -0.20 -7.35
N VAL A 65 8.74 0.03 -6.06
CA VAL A 65 7.63 -0.65 -5.39
C VAL A 65 6.32 -0.15 -5.98
N THR A 66 5.62 -1.06 -6.64
CA THR A 66 4.28 -0.83 -7.19
C THR A 66 3.19 -1.43 -6.31
N ASP A 67 3.53 -2.43 -5.50
CA ASP A 67 2.63 -3.17 -4.62
C ASP A 67 3.04 -2.97 -3.16
N LEU A 68 2.26 -2.20 -2.42
CA LEU A 68 2.55 -1.80 -1.05
C LEU A 68 1.46 -2.31 -0.11
N ASP A 69 1.86 -3.04 0.93
CA ASP A 69 0.97 -3.49 1.98
C ASP A 69 1.31 -2.82 3.32
N LEU A 70 0.36 -2.04 3.83
CA LEU A 70 0.41 -1.31 5.08
C LEU A 70 -0.43 -1.96 6.19
N SER A 71 -1.12 -3.07 5.90
CA SER A 71 -2.12 -3.65 6.81
C SER A 71 -1.56 -4.28 8.08
N PHE A 72 -0.24 -4.54 8.11
CA PHE A 72 0.47 -5.17 9.23
C PHE A 72 1.26 -4.18 10.09
N LEU A 73 1.06 -2.88 9.91
CA LEU A 73 1.66 -1.89 10.78
C LEU A 73 1.13 -1.99 12.20
N SER A 74 2.02 -1.76 13.16
CA SER A 74 1.71 -1.78 14.59
C SER A 74 1.38 -0.37 15.08
N PRO A 75 0.46 -0.19 16.05
CA PRO A 75 -0.38 -1.22 16.65
C PRO A 75 -1.40 -1.78 15.65
N TRP A 76 -1.49 -3.10 15.56
CA TRP A 76 -2.30 -3.75 14.53
C TRP A 76 -3.78 -3.40 14.67
N GLY A 77 -4.41 -3.03 13.56
CA GLY A 77 -5.82 -2.67 13.52
C GLY A 77 -6.16 -1.29 14.08
N HIS A 78 -5.18 -0.48 14.46
CA HIS A 78 -5.39 0.94 14.79
C HIS A 78 -5.46 1.81 13.53
N SER A 79 -6.05 3.00 13.67
CA SER A 79 -6.08 3.95 12.56
C SER A 79 -4.69 4.51 12.29
N LEU A 80 -4.17 4.28 11.08
CA LEU A 80 -2.81 4.65 10.67
C LEU A 80 -2.61 6.17 10.61
N LEU A 81 -3.66 6.91 10.23
CA LEU A 81 -3.64 8.35 9.98
C LEU A 81 -4.67 9.12 10.81
N SER A 82 -5.35 8.50 11.77
CA SER A 82 -6.33 9.20 12.61
C SER A 82 -6.23 8.80 14.08
N SER A 83 -5.03 8.47 14.55
CA SER A 83 -4.82 8.14 15.95
C SER A 83 -4.94 9.40 16.82
N PRO A 84 -5.85 9.44 17.81
CA PRO A 84 -5.96 10.58 18.72
C PRO A 84 -4.75 10.74 19.65
N PHE A 85 -3.84 9.75 19.66
CA PHE A 85 -2.62 9.74 20.46
C PHE A 85 -1.36 10.08 19.65
N SER A 86 -1.53 10.69 18.46
CA SER A 86 -0.47 11.05 17.54
C SER A 86 -0.49 12.56 17.32
N ASP A 87 0.54 13.26 17.80
CA ASP A 87 0.77 14.69 17.48
C ASP A 87 1.27 14.90 16.04
N THR A 88 1.42 13.83 15.25
CA THR A 88 1.89 13.92 13.86
C THR A 88 0.73 14.19 12.92
N ASP A 89 0.86 15.24 12.11
CA ASP A 89 -0.06 15.55 11.02
C ASP A 89 -0.18 14.36 10.05
N PRO A 90 -1.39 13.81 9.85
CA PRO A 90 -1.58 12.65 8.99
C PRO A 90 -1.27 12.92 7.52
N GLN A 91 -1.44 14.16 7.05
CA GLN A 91 -1.08 14.53 5.68
C GLN A 91 0.44 14.46 5.47
N LEU A 92 1.21 14.95 6.45
CA LEU A 92 2.67 14.85 6.44
C LEU A 92 3.14 13.38 6.42
N LEU A 93 2.49 12.52 7.21
CA LEU A 93 2.82 11.10 7.24
C LEU A 93 2.52 10.41 5.90
N ALA A 94 1.35 10.69 5.32
CA ALA A 94 0.97 10.18 4.00
C ALA A 94 1.94 10.66 2.91
N HIS A 95 2.36 11.93 2.96
CA HIS A 95 3.36 12.48 2.05
C HIS A 95 4.73 11.77 2.18
N ARG A 96 5.13 11.39 3.39
CA ARG A 96 6.37 10.60 3.59
C ARG A 96 6.28 9.21 2.98
N LEU A 97 5.13 8.54 3.14
CA LEU A 97 4.87 7.26 2.46
C LEU A 97 4.94 7.42 0.94
N ARG A 98 4.37 8.49 0.39
CA ARG A 98 4.45 8.82 -1.04
C ARG A 98 5.89 9.02 -1.51
N ARG A 99 6.71 9.73 -0.74
CA ARG A 99 8.13 9.93 -1.05
C ARG A 99 8.94 8.63 -0.98
N ALA A 100 8.58 7.73 -0.07
CA ALA A 100 9.25 6.44 0.06
C ALA A 100 8.88 5.47 -1.08
N PHE A 101 7.61 5.50 -1.50
CA PHE A 101 7.06 4.60 -2.51
C PHE A 101 6.34 5.40 -3.62
N PRO A 102 7.10 6.05 -4.52
CA PRO A 102 6.55 6.92 -5.56
C PRO A 102 5.92 6.19 -6.75
N ALA A 103 6.03 4.87 -6.86
CA ALA A 103 5.51 4.10 -8.00
C ALA A 103 4.29 3.21 -7.66
N VAL A 104 3.71 3.35 -6.45
CA VAL A 104 2.61 2.50 -6.00
C VAL A 104 1.40 2.63 -6.93
N THR A 105 0.91 1.48 -7.38
CA THR A 105 -0.32 1.31 -8.16
C THR A 105 -1.25 0.26 -7.53
N SER A 106 -0.77 -0.48 -6.53
CA SER A 106 -1.48 -1.51 -5.79
C SER A 106 -1.26 -1.30 -4.30
N LEU A 107 -2.33 -1.04 -3.55
CA LEU A 107 -2.27 -0.70 -2.13
C LEU A 107 -3.14 -1.64 -1.30
N THR A 108 -2.56 -2.22 -0.25
CA THR A 108 -3.30 -2.89 0.82
C THR A 108 -3.21 -2.05 2.08
N VAL A 109 -4.35 -1.74 2.70
CA VAL A 109 -4.37 -0.89 3.91
C VAL A 109 -5.39 -1.38 4.94
N TYR A 110 -5.01 -1.30 6.21
CA TYR A 110 -5.95 -1.44 7.32
C TYR A 110 -6.68 -0.10 7.53
N ALA A 111 -7.91 0.01 7.04
CA ALA A 111 -8.68 1.24 7.09
C ALA A 111 -9.70 1.19 8.24
N ARG A 112 -9.44 1.95 9.31
CA ARG A 112 -10.39 2.11 10.43
C ARG A 112 -11.41 3.20 10.19
N SER A 113 -11.15 4.15 9.29
CA SER A 113 -12.01 5.29 8.99
C SER A 113 -11.94 5.65 7.50
N PRO A 114 -13.02 6.24 6.92
CA PRO A 114 -13.02 6.77 5.56
C PRO A 114 -11.89 7.78 5.31
N LEU A 115 -11.59 8.62 6.30
CA LEU A 115 -10.51 9.60 6.25
C LEU A 115 -9.14 8.96 5.93
N THR A 116 -8.87 7.76 6.45
CA THR A 116 -7.62 7.05 6.14
C THR A 116 -7.52 6.73 4.65
N ILE A 117 -8.65 6.36 4.04
CA ILE A 117 -8.74 6.03 2.61
C ILE A 117 -8.56 7.31 1.79
N GLU A 118 -9.28 8.37 2.14
CA GLU A 118 -9.20 9.68 1.47
C GLU A 118 -7.75 10.21 1.42
N ILE A 119 -7.07 10.27 2.57
CA ILE A 119 -5.70 10.81 2.65
C ILE A 119 -4.73 9.98 1.81
N LEU A 120 -4.86 8.65 1.80
CA LEU A 120 -3.95 7.76 1.08
C LEU A 120 -4.19 7.77 -0.43
N VAL A 121 -5.45 7.85 -0.87
CA VAL A 121 -5.80 7.92 -2.29
C VAL A 121 -5.22 9.17 -2.95
N GLN A 122 -5.24 10.30 -2.25
CA GLN A 122 -4.62 11.55 -2.71
C GLN A 122 -3.10 11.43 -2.94
N GLN A 123 -2.43 10.50 -2.25
CA GLN A 123 -0.99 10.30 -2.45
C GLN A 123 -0.67 9.62 -3.77
N TRP A 124 -1.53 8.71 -4.24
CA TRP A 124 -1.26 7.85 -5.39
C TRP A 124 -2.40 7.93 -6.42
N PRO A 125 -2.44 9.00 -7.24
CA PRO A 125 -3.50 9.17 -8.25
C PRO A 125 -3.52 8.07 -9.32
N GLY A 126 -2.42 7.31 -9.46
CA GLY A 126 -2.30 6.17 -10.37
C GLY A 126 -2.73 4.83 -9.77
N LEU A 127 -3.43 4.80 -8.62
CA LEU A 127 -3.90 3.54 -8.02
C LEU A 127 -4.83 2.79 -8.97
N LYS A 128 -4.51 1.51 -9.17
CA LYS A 128 -5.28 0.58 -10.01
C LYS A 128 -5.92 -0.51 -9.17
N ARG A 129 -5.25 -0.93 -8.10
CA ARG A 129 -5.68 -2.02 -7.22
C ARG A 129 -5.68 -1.57 -5.77
N VAL A 130 -6.78 -1.79 -5.08
CA VAL A 130 -6.89 -1.49 -3.64
C VAL A 130 -7.47 -2.69 -2.90
N LYS A 131 -6.84 -3.08 -1.79
CA LYS A 131 -7.38 -4.04 -0.83
C LYS A 131 -7.61 -3.32 0.49
N LEU A 132 -8.85 -3.35 0.97
CA LEU A 132 -9.19 -2.82 2.28
C LEU A 132 -9.22 -3.95 3.31
N VAL A 133 -8.68 -3.67 4.49
CA VAL A 133 -8.69 -4.59 5.63
C VAL A 133 -9.32 -3.88 6.81
N ARG A 134 -10.36 -4.50 7.39
CA ARG A 134 -11.02 -4.03 8.61
C ARG A 134 -11.77 -5.19 9.23
N TRP A 135 -11.38 -5.56 10.45
CA TRP A 135 -12.13 -6.53 11.26
C TRP A 135 -13.05 -5.87 12.28
N HIS A 136 -12.92 -4.55 12.43
CA HIS A 136 -13.71 -3.75 13.37
C HIS A 136 -15.06 -3.38 12.77
N GLN A 137 -16.05 -3.19 13.64
CA GLN A 137 -17.36 -2.73 13.22
C GLN A 137 -17.27 -1.33 12.59
N ARG A 138 -17.99 -1.16 11.49
CA ARG A 138 -18.33 0.14 10.90
C ARG A 138 -19.11 0.98 11.93
N LEU A 139 -18.78 2.26 12.06
CA LEU A 139 -19.51 3.14 12.98
C LEU A 139 -20.91 3.44 12.45
N ALA A 140 -21.94 3.24 13.28
CA ALA A 140 -23.32 3.46 12.89
C ALA A 140 -23.64 4.92 12.54
N SER A 141 -22.86 5.88 13.06
CA SER A 141 -23.01 7.30 12.76
C SER A 141 -22.54 7.69 11.36
N TRP A 142 -21.81 6.84 10.65
CA TRP A 142 -21.34 7.17 9.31
C TRP A 142 -22.44 7.03 8.26
N PRO A 143 -22.48 7.94 7.27
CA PRO A 143 -23.35 7.81 6.10
C PRO A 143 -23.12 6.50 5.36
N ILE A 144 -24.17 6.01 4.71
CA ILE A 144 -24.11 4.80 3.89
C ILE A 144 -23.11 5.03 2.75
N GLY A 145 -22.14 4.13 2.60
CA GLY A 145 -21.15 4.17 1.53
C GLY A 145 -19.96 5.09 1.75
N GLU A 146 -19.88 5.79 2.89
CA GLU A 146 -18.83 6.79 3.19
C GLU A 146 -17.40 6.25 2.98
N ASP A 147 -17.14 4.99 3.33
CA ASP A 147 -15.83 4.34 3.15
C ASP A 147 -15.37 4.27 1.67
N PHE A 148 -16.30 4.32 0.72
CA PHE A 148 -16.04 4.02 -0.69
C PHE A 148 -16.12 5.25 -1.61
N VAL A 149 -16.85 6.30 -1.22
CA VAL A 149 -17.09 7.49 -2.06
C VAL A 149 -15.77 8.09 -2.56
N CYS A 150 -14.90 8.50 -1.62
CA CYS A 150 -13.61 9.11 -1.99
C CYS A 150 -12.74 8.18 -2.84
N LEU A 151 -12.75 6.88 -2.55
CA LEU A 151 -11.97 5.89 -3.29
C LEU A 151 -12.42 5.80 -4.75
N LEU A 152 -13.73 5.71 -4.97
CA LEU A 152 -14.31 5.51 -6.31
C LEU A 152 -14.36 6.81 -7.13
N GLU A 153 -14.48 7.96 -6.48
CA GLU A 153 -14.45 9.27 -7.15
C GLU A 153 -13.03 9.70 -7.56
N GLN A 154 -12.04 9.48 -6.69
CA GLN A 154 -10.68 10.02 -6.90
C GLN A 154 -9.74 9.05 -7.62
N CYS A 155 -9.94 7.73 -7.51
CA CYS A 155 -9.11 6.75 -8.22
C CYS A 155 -9.66 6.43 -9.62
N GLU A 156 -9.44 7.31 -10.60
CA GLU A 156 -9.96 7.10 -11.97
C GLU A 156 -9.46 5.81 -12.64
N ASN A 157 -8.28 5.33 -12.25
CA ASN A 157 -7.64 4.14 -12.81
C ASN A 157 -7.97 2.85 -12.05
N LEU A 158 -8.83 2.91 -11.03
CA LEU A 158 -9.17 1.77 -10.20
C LEU A 158 -9.91 0.70 -11.01
N ASN A 159 -9.28 -0.46 -11.17
CA ASN A 159 -9.83 -1.61 -11.87
C ASN A 159 -9.91 -2.86 -10.99
N TRP A 160 -9.43 -2.77 -9.75
CA TRP A 160 -9.48 -3.88 -8.80
C TRP A 160 -9.71 -3.38 -7.38
N LEU A 161 -10.76 -3.90 -6.73
CA LEU A 161 -11.10 -3.59 -5.34
C LEU A 161 -11.39 -4.88 -4.56
N ASP A 162 -10.57 -5.19 -3.56
CA ASP A 162 -10.74 -6.35 -2.69
C ASP A 162 -11.27 -5.93 -1.30
N LEU A 163 -12.46 -6.44 -1.00
CA LEU A 163 -13.18 -6.24 0.26
C LEU A 163 -13.35 -7.56 1.05
N SER A 164 -12.68 -8.65 0.66
CA SER A 164 -12.80 -9.99 1.28
C SER A 164 -12.50 -9.99 2.78
N THR A 165 -11.65 -9.07 3.24
CA THR A 165 -11.26 -8.91 4.64
C THR A 165 -11.64 -7.54 5.20
N PHE A 166 -12.68 -6.93 4.64
CA PHE A 166 -13.19 -5.62 5.05
C PHE A 166 -14.62 -5.78 5.58
N TYR A 167 -14.84 -5.43 6.85
CA TYR A 167 -16.17 -5.36 7.43
C TYR A 167 -16.87 -4.06 6.99
N TYR A 168 -18.02 -4.18 6.34
CA TYR A 168 -18.92 -3.10 5.96
C TYR A 168 -20.36 -3.63 5.95
N TRP A 169 -21.36 -2.73 5.92
CA TRP A 169 -22.75 -3.13 5.80
C TRP A 169 -23.11 -3.37 4.33
N THR A 170 -24.01 -4.31 4.07
CA THR A 170 -24.42 -4.67 2.70
C THR A 170 -25.00 -3.48 1.93
N GLU A 171 -25.56 -2.51 2.65
CA GLU A 171 -26.17 -1.30 2.13
C GLU A 171 -25.14 -0.25 1.69
N ASP A 172 -23.88 -0.33 2.16
CA ASP A 172 -22.87 0.70 1.87
C ASP A 172 -22.44 0.71 0.40
N LEU A 173 -22.34 -0.46 -0.23
CA LEU A 173 -21.72 -0.57 -1.56
C LEU A 173 -22.65 -0.23 -2.73
N PRO A 174 -23.93 -0.68 -2.77
CA PRO A 174 -24.79 -0.46 -3.93
C PRO A 174 -24.96 1.01 -4.36
N PRO A 175 -25.20 1.97 -3.46
CA PRO A 175 -25.37 3.39 -3.86
C PRO A 175 -24.11 3.97 -4.51
N VAL A 176 -22.94 3.64 -3.98
CA VAL A 176 -21.66 4.18 -4.48
C VAL A 176 -21.32 3.58 -5.85
N LEU A 177 -21.61 2.30 -6.06
CA LEU A 177 -21.43 1.65 -7.37
C LEU A 177 -22.39 2.22 -8.44
N GLN A 178 -23.61 2.59 -8.05
CA GLN A 178 -24.55 3.26 -8.97
C GLN A 178 -24.04 4.66 -9.37
N ALA A 179 -23.43 5.39 -8.45
CA ALA A 179 -22.84 6.69 -8.72
C ALA A 179 -21.52 6.61 -9.52
N CYS A 180 -20.75 5.52 -9.38
CA CYS A 180 -19.41 5.35 -9.96
C CYS A 180 -19.29 4.08 -10.84
N PRO A 181 -19.82 4.07 -12.07
CA PRO A 181 -19.90 2.87 -12.92
C PRO A 181 -18.56 2.42 -13.54
N LYS A 182 -17.47 3.18 -13.35
CA LYS A 182 -16.17 2.93 -13.99
C LYS A 182 -15.40 1.74 -13.41
N VAL A 183 -15.77 1.26 -12.23
CA VAL A 183 -15.05 0.15 -11.59
C VAL A 183 -15.49 -1.18 -12.18
N HIS A 184 -14.64 -1.74 -13.02
CA HIS A 184 -14.78 -3.12 -13.47
C HIS A 184 -14.59 -4.05 -12.25
N TRP A 185 -15.69 -4.70 -11.88
CA TRP A 185 -15.85 -5.62 -10.77
C TRP A 185 -14.64 -6.51 -10.45
N VAL A 186 -14.33 -6.63 -9.16
CA VAL A 186 -13.62 -7.79 -8.62
C VAL A 186 -14.56 -8.53 -7.70
N ARG A 187 -14.85 -9.77 -8.08
CA ARG A 187 -15.74 -10.68 -7.36
C ARG A 187 -14.97 -11.96 -7.02
N ARG A 188 -15.36 -12.51 -5.86
CA ARG A 188 -15.28 -13.91 -5.39
C ARG A 188 -13.91 -14.33 -4.82
N ARG A 189 -13.86 -15.17 -3.77
CA ARG A 189 -14.80 -16.17 -3.26
C ARG A 189 -14.88 -16.11 -1.75
#